data_AF-A0A452XBH2-F1
#
_entry.id   AF-A0A452XBH2-F1
#
_cell.length_a   1.000
_cell.length_b   1.000
_cell.length_c   1.000
_cell.angle_alpha   90.00
_cell.angle_beta   90.00
_cell.angle_gamma   90.00
#
_symmetry.space_group_name_H-M   'P 1'
#
loop_
_entity.id
_entity.type
_entity.pdbx_description
1 polymer ?
#
loop_
_entity_poly.entity_id
_entity_poly.type
_entity_poly.pdbx_seq_one_letter_code
_entity_poly.pdbx_strand_id
1 'polypeptide(L)'
;MDVRLSQQLDQVHWKLAKNGVFSVKSMYLDLINSVPIPRSVNIWKVKVPLRIKVLMWFVHKQVILTKDNLVKRNWAGSRRCSYCD
;
A
#
# COMPACT_ATOMS: atom_id res chain seq x y z
N MET A 1 19.75 -33.06 -8.59
CA MET A 1 20.11 -31.65 -8.81
C MET A 1 21.51 -31.47 -8.25
N ASP A 2 22.53 -31.38 -9.10
CA ASP A 2 23.91 -31.13 -8.66
C ASP A 2 24.11 -29.64 -8.42
N VAL A 3 24.32 -29.27 -7.16
CA VAL A 3 24.61 -27.89 -6.76
C VAL A 3 26.10 -27.65 -6.95
N ARG A 4 26.46 -26.84 -7.95
CA ARG A 4 27.85 -26.43 -8.20
C ARG A 4 28.20 -25.25 -7.29
N LEU A 5 29.04 -25.49 -6.29
CA LEU A 5 29.55 -24.45 -5.39
C LEU A 5 30.65 -23.66 -6.08
N SER A 6 30.67 -22.34 -5.87
CA SER A 6 31.73 -21.45 -6.33
C SER A 6 32.46 -20.84 -5.14
N GLN A 7 33.68 -20.35 -5.34
CA GLN A 7 34.42 -19.60 -4.31
C GLN A 7 33.99 -18.13 -4.20
N GLN A 8 32.94 -17.72 -4.92
CA GLN A 8 32.44 -16.37 -4.91
C GLN A 8 31.73 -16.08 -3.58
N LEU A 9 31.93 -14.87 -3.03
CA LEU A 9 31.26 -14.43 -1.81
C LEU A 9 29.73 -14.41 -2.00
N ASP A 10 29.03 -14.86 -0.96
CA ASP A 10 27.57 -14.77 -0.90
C ASP A 10 27.11 -13.32 -0.99
N GLN A 11 26.05 -13.09 -1.76
CA GLN A 11 25.44 -11.78 -1.91
C GLN A 11 24.00 -11.80 -1.41
N VAL A 12 23.62 -10.74 -0.70
CA VAL A 12 22.22 -10.54 -0.29
C VAL A 12 21.41 -10.15 -1.53
N HIS A 13 20.43 -10.99 -1.88
CA HIS A 13 19.53 -10.74 -3.01
C HIS A 13 18.13 -10.37 -2.53
N TRP A 14 17.66 -9.20 -2.94
CA TRP A 14 16.33 -8.73 -2.62
C TRP A 14 15.27 -9.42 -3.50
N LYS A 15 14.62 -10.44 -2.96
CA LYS A 15 13.64 -11.29 -3.69
C LYS A 15 12.42 -10.54 -4.21
N LEU A 16 12.10 -9.38 -3.64
CA LEU A 16 10.91 -8.60 -3.99
C LEU A 16 11.12 -7.70 -5.23
N ALA A 17 12.33 -7.59 -5.75
CA ALA A 17 12.62 -6.88 -6.99
C ALA A 17 13.38 -7.77 -7.98
N LYS A 18 13.02 -7.70 -9.27
CA LYS A 18 13.63 -8.52 -10.34
C LYS A 18 15.12 -8.27 -10.53
N ASN A 19 15.60 -7.08 -10.17
CA ASN A 19 17.02 -6.72 -10.24
C ASN A 19 17.81 -7.18 -9.01
N GLY A 20 17.16 -7.76 -7.99
CA GLY A 20 17.83 -8.20 -6.78
C GLY A 20 18.27 -7.10 -5.83
N VAL A 21 17.97 -5.83 -6.13
CA VAL A 21 18.43 -4.67 -5.36
C VAL A 21 17.31 -4.19 -4.44
N PHE A 22 17.65 -3.92 -3.19
CA PHE A 22 16.73 -3.32 -2.23
C PHE A 22 16.28 -1.94 -2.70
N SER A 23 14.99 -1.65 -2.54
CA SER A 23 14.48 -0.28 -2.58
C SER A 23 13.37 -0.08 -1.56
N VAL A 24 13.33 1.12 -0.98
CA VAL A 24 12.27 1.54 -0.04
C VAL A 24 10.89 1.29 -0.66
N LYS A 25 10.73 1.63 -1.94
CA LYS A 25 9.48 1.39 -2.69
C LYS A 25 9.08 -0.09 -2.70
N SER A 26 9.99 -0.99 -3.05
CA SER A 26 9.69 -2.43 -3.12
C SER A 26 9.38 -3.04 -1.75
N MET A 27 10.04 -2.57 -0.69
CA MET A 27 9.74 -2.98 0.69
C MET A 27 8.33 -2.56 1.09
N TYR A 28 7.96 -1.30 0.89
CA TYR A 28 6.63 -0.81 1.27
C TYR A 28 5.52 -1.46 0.44
N LEU A 29 5.74 -1.70 -0.85
CA LEU A 29 4.75 -2.38 -1.68
C LEU A 29 4.48 -3.79 -1.18
N ASP A 30 5.51 -4.55 -0.82
CA ASP A 30 5.34 -5.89 -0.24
C ASP A 30 4.65 -5.82 1.13
N LEU A 31 5.06 -4.88 1.98
CA LEU A 31 4.44 -4.68 3.30
C LEU A 31 2.95 -4.34 3.20
N ILE A 32 2.55 -3.48 2.26
CA ILE A 32 1.16 -3.08 2.07
C ILE A 32 0.33 -4.26 1.53
N ASN A 33 0.89 -5.06 0.63
CA ASN A 33 0.19 -6.17 -0.02
C ASN A 33 0.18 -7.46 0.81
N SER A 34 1.11 -7.63 1.75
CA SER A 34 1.21 -8.81 2.61
C SER A 34 0.17 -8.84 3.72
N VAL A 35 -0.43 -7.69 4.07
CA VAL A 35 -1.53 -7.64 5.03
C VAL A 35 -2.84 -7.99 4.33
N PRO A 36 -3.48 -9.13 4.62
CA PRO A 36 -4.77 -9.45 4.06
C PRO A 36 -5.79 -8.46 4.62
N ILE A 37 -6.17 -7.46 3.84
CA ILE A 37 -7.30 -6.59 4.18
C ILE A 37 -8.55 -7.48 4.09
N PRO A 38 -9.27 -7.72 5.20
CA PRO A 38 -10.45 -8.56 5.16
C PRO A 38 -11.47 -7.94 4.20
N ARG A 39 -11.86 -8.70 3.17
CA ARG A 39 -12.85 -8.30 2.18
C ARG A 39 -14.15 -7.95 2.90
N SER A 40 -14.46 -6.66 3.01
CA SER A 40 -15.71 -5.94 3.41
C SER A 40 -16.57 -6.46 4.57
N VAL A 41 -16.75 -7.76 4.73
CA VAL A 41 -17.65 -8.45 5.68
C VAL A 41 -17.29 -8.16 7.15
N ASN A 42 -16.06 -7.74 7.42
CA ASN A 42 -15.61 -7.52 8.80
C ASN A 42 -15.84 -6.11 9.33
N ILE A 43 -16.07 -5.09 8.50
CA ILE A 43 -16.17 -3.68 8.94
C ILE A 43 -17.27 -3.51 10.00
N TRP A 44 -18.43 -4.13 9.76
CA TRP A 44 -19.57 -4.03 10.66
C TRP A 44 -19.43 -4.87 11.94
N LYS A 45 -18.61 -5.92 11.91
CA LYS A 45 -18.35 -6.83 13.04
C LYS A 45 -17.28 -6.30 14.01
N VAL A 46 -16.46 -5.33 13.61
CA VAL A 46 -15.43 -4.74 14.49
C VAL A 46 -16.08 -4.07 15.72
N LYS A 47 -15.52 -4.29 16.90
CA LYS A 47 -15.95 -3.63 18.16
C LYS A 47 -15.39 -2.20 18.26
N VAL A 48 -15.84 -1.30 17.38
CA VAL A 48 -15.51 0.13 17.38
C VAL A 48 -16.77 0.99 17.23
N PRO A 49 -16.74 2.28 17.64
CA PRO A 49 -17.84 3.22 17.41
C PRO A 49 -18.32 3.28 15.96
N LEU A 50 -19.61 3.53 15.76
CA LEU A 50 -20.24 3.59 14.43
C LEU A 50 -19.55 4.58 13.48
N ARG A 51 -19.14 5.75 14.00
CA ARG A 51 -18.41 6.76 13.21
C ARG A 51 -17.14 6.20 12.56
N ILE A 52 -16.42 5.36 13.28
CA ILE A 52 -15.19 4.71 12.78
C ILE A 52 -15.56 3.65 11.71
N LYS A 53 -16.63 2.88 11.91
CA LYS A 53 -17.11 1.92 10.91
C LYS A 53 -17.50 2.61 9.59
N VAL A 54 -18.19 3.75 9.68
CA VAL A 54 -18.56 4.57 8.50
C VAL A 54 -17.31 5.09 7.78
N LEU A 55 -16.31 5.58 8.52
CA LEU A 55 -15.04 5.98 7.94
C LEU A 55 -14.35 4.80 7.23
N MET A 56 -14.24 3.65 7.90
CA MET A 56 -13.67 2.43 7.31
C MET A 56 -14.41 2.00 6.05
N TRP A 57 -15.74 2.11 6.03
CA TRP A 57 -16.54 1.86 4.84
C TRP A 57 -16.21 2.83 3.69
N PHE A 58 -16.03 4.12 3.97
CA PHE A 58 -15.59 5.08 2.95
C PHE A 58 -14.17 4.82 2.46
N VAL A 59 -13.25 4.41 3.34
CA VAL A 59 -11.90 3.95 2.94
C VAL A 59 -12.05 2.77 1.98
N HIS A 60 -12.84 1.76 2.37
CA HIS A 60 -13.03 0.55 1.58
C HIS A 60 -13.63 0.85 0.21
N LYS A 61 -14.59 1.78 0.13
CA LYS A 61 -15.20 2.24 -1.13
C LYS A 61 -14.33 3.24 -1.90
N GLN A 62 -13.19 3.66 -1.36
CA GLN A 62 -12.29 4.67 -1.97
C GLN A 62 -13.00 6.00 -2.27
N VAL A 63 -14.00 6.39 -1.47
CA VAL A 63 -14.83 7.60 -1.68
C VAL A 63 -14.55 8.73 -0.70
N ILE A 64 -13.54 8.60 0.16
CA ILE A 64 -13.11 9.65 1.09
C ILE A 64 -12.71 10.90 0.28
N LEU A 65 -12.97 12.07 0.84
CA LEU A 65 -12.59 13.37 0.26
C LEU A 65 -11.08 13.64 0.37
N THR A 66 -10.26 12.69 -0.07
CA THR A 66 -8.83 12.94 -0.32
C THR A 66 -8.68 13.95 -1.44
N LYS A 67 -7.53 14.65 -1.49
CA LYS A 67 -7.25 15.65 -2.53
C LYS A 67 -7.44 15.08 -3.94
N ASP A 68 -6.99 13.85 -4.17
CA ASP A 68 -7.16 13.15 -5.45
C ASP A 68 -8.63 12.96 -5.81
N ASN A 69 -9.47 12.57 -4.85
CA ASN A 69 -10.91 12.38 -5.06
C ASN A 69 -11.65 13.70 -5.23
N LEU A 70 -11.23 14.77 -4.56
CA LEU A 70 -11.77 16.12 -4.77
C LEU A 70 -11.44 16.62 -6.18
N VAL A 71 -10.21 16.43 -6.64
CA VAL A 71 -9.80 16.81 -8.00
C VAL A 71 -10.60 16.05 -9.05
N LYS A 72 -10.85 14.75 -8.86
CA LYS A 72 -11.74 13.95 -9.74
C LYS A 72 -13.19 14.47 -9.80
N ARG A 73 -13.64 15.23 -8.81
CA ARG A 73 -14.98 15.83 -8.73
C ARG A 73 -15.02 17.30 -9.17
N ASN A 74 -13.98 17.79 -9.85
CA ASN A 74 -13.87 19.18 -10.28
C ASN A 74 -13.90 20.20 -9.12
N TRP A 75 -13.35 19.85 -7.95
CA TRP A 75 -13.16 20.80 -6.86
C TRP A 75 -12.19 21.91 -7.27
N ALA A 76 -12.50 23.16 -6.91
CA ALA A 76 -11.80 24.38 -7.36
C ALA A 76 -10.41 24.61 -6.73
N GLY A 77 -9.92 23.74 -5.86
CA GLY A 77 -8.63 23.92 -5.20
C GLY A 77 -7.43 23.48 -6.03
N SER A 78 -6.23 23.77 -5.53
CA SER A 78 -4.98 23.40 -6.20
C SER A 78 -4.85 21.88 -6.36
N ARG A 79 -4.44 21.45 -7.56
CA ARG A 79 -4.11 20.05 -7.86
C ARG A 79 -2.70 19.64 -7.42
N ARG A 80 -1.84 20.60 -7.08
CA ARG A 80 -0.45 20.32 -6.66
C ARG A 80 -0.43 19.75 -5.25
N CYS A 81 0.44 18.77 -5.01
CA CYS A 81 0.69 18.24 -3.67
C CYS A 81 1.29 19.34 -2.77
N SER A 82 0.84 19.45 -1.52
CA SER A 82 1.28 20.53 -0.61
C SER A 82 2.74 20.37 -0.13
N TYR A 83 3.35 19.22 -0.38
CA TYR A 83 4.71 18.87 0.03
C TYR A 83 5.61 18.52 -1.17
N CYS A 84 5.13 18.72 -2.39
CA CYS A 84 5.84 18.36 -3.60
C CYS A 84 6.09 19.65 -4.37
N ASP A 85 7.34 19.87 -4.77
CA ASP A 85 7.75 20.95 -5.68
C ASP A 85 7.35 20.64 -7.13
#